data_AF-A0A956C2X1-F1
#
_entry.id   AF-A0A956C2X1-F1
#
_cell.length_a   1.000
_cell.length_b   1.000
_cell.length_c   1.000
_cell.angle_alpha   90.00
_cell.angle_beta   90.00
_cell.angle_gamma   90.00
#
_symmetry.space_group_name_H-M   'P 1'
#
loop_
_entity.id
_entity.type
_entity.pdbx_description
1 polymer ?
#
loop_
_entity_poly.entity_id
_entity_poly.type
_entity_poly.pdbx_seq_one_letter_code
_entity_poly.pdbx_strand_id
1 'polypeptide(L)'
;VADHGEALGEDDYWFRHGSLLHDAALHIPLIVAGPGVPSGRVETDPIRTLDVAPTLIALARWSHALPDAEGGAWRPGTPVGAARTRIAEARAEIAAQDRASPFPAPPPVLHALPEEASHIHSLRQPPTLGAAIAPAAAATAERSSPEIERARALVAEGKREEAERVLAAAAQSGAADAADMLGDLIAEEPGRVAQLVKVRRQAVELSAGDFTRLRALMTAARRDQNHNYARAIDHIIRAFDPAAQPLLPPPLSAQSEQPGMLGLLTRHAQSPANAAMGLLWEGASGVFVRPPSTFGTSGLDRIVPGPATALSRLYEVAMRLLDVPRCPLFVRRASTPPAVSIALMSTPSAVLDGDVRDDSPELRWALGGALAGVLPANALLMGLDPDDAMRAWRALVSAFGPPKKHDLDRATAELATTLWQTVPGRSQRRLQQLLAESADTEFGAVVERARQCGRRVGLFLTGDIGFAARQIVTSDEDARDLREAGGLARACARLPALADLLRLAVRPEYADARWHVPSPASVRFTASNIGRVPVV
;
A
#
# COMPACT_ATOMS: atom_id res chain seq x y z
N VAL A 1 17.34 -17.53 21.49
CA VAL A 1 17.79 -16.44 20.59
C VAL A 1 16.95 -16.54 19.33
N ALA A 2 16.48 -15.42 18.79
CA ALA A 2 15.88 -15.42 17.46
C ALA A 2 16.98 -15.38 16.39
N ASP A 3 16.69 -15.80 15.17
CA ASP A 3 17.61 -15.74 14.03
C ASP A 3 17.63 -14.35 13.39
N HIS A 4 16.48 -13.68 13.33
CA HIS A 4 16.33 -12.29 12.85
C HIS A 4 15.15 -11.57 13.53
N GLY A 5 15.06 -10.26 13.32
CA GLY A 5 13.90 -9.43 13.66
C GLY A 5 12.89 -9.36 12.51
N GLU A 6 11.78 -8.65 12.70
CA GLU A 6 10.78 -8.44 11.65
C GLU A 6 10.34 -6.98 11.70
N ALA A 7 10.22 -6.36 10.53
CA ALA A 7 9.57 -5.06 10.42
C ALA A 7 8.05 -5.30 10.41
N LEU A 8 7.42 -4.85 11.48
CA LEU A 8 5.98 -4.89 11.70
C LEU A 8 5.37 -3.52 11.39
N GLY A 9 5.97 -2.83 10.41
CA GLY A 9 5.55 -1.53 9.92
C GLY A 9 6.47 -0.37 10.17
N GLU A 10 7.59 -0.61 10.84
CA GLU A 10 8.68 0.34 10.91
C GLU A 10 9.22 0.63 9.49
N ASP A 11 9.48 1.91 9.21
CA ASP A 11 10.09 2.39 7.96
C ASP A 11 9.39 1.95 6.66
N ASP A 12 8.07 1.75 6.70
CA ASP A 12 7.25 1.32 5.55
C ASP A 12 7.66 -0.05 4.97
N TYR A 13 8.38 -0.85 5.77
CA TYR A 13 8.86 -2.20 5.44
C TYR A 13 8.03 -3.24 6.19
N TRP A 14 7.50 -4.22 5.45
CA TRP A 14 6.54 -5.18 5.98
C TRP A 14 6.76 -6.56 5.36
N PHE A 15 6.83 -7.59 6.21
CA PHE A 15 6.79 -9.01 5.83
C PHE A 15 7.79 -9.39 4.73
N ARG A 16 8.98 -8.77 4.80
CA ARG A 16 10.12 -9.03 3.92
C ARG A 16 11.37 -9.11 4.78
N HIS A 17 12.25 -10.05 4.45
CA HIS A 17 13.54 -10.21 5.12
C HIS A 17 14.68 -10.00 4.12
N GLY A 18 15.74 -9.29 4.53
CA GLY A 18 17.04 -9.28 3.85
C GLY A 18 17.27 -8.24 2.75
N SER A 19 16.34 -7.31 2.48
CA SER A 19 16.59 -6.22 1.52
C SER A 19 16.73 -4.83 2.14
N LEU A 20 16.37 -4.65 3.41
CA LEU A 20 16.65 -3.46 4.22
C LEU A 20 17.15 -3.92 5.60
N LEU A 21 18.12 -3.21 6.18
CA LEU A 21 18.83 -3.62 7.40
C LEU A 21 18.51 -2.68 8.58
N HIS A 22 17.21 -2.40 8.74
CA HIS A 22 16.68 -1.58 9.83
C HIS A 22 16.77 -2.29 11.19
N ASP A 23 16.70 -1.50 12.26
CA ASP A 23 16.81 -2.04 13.61
C ASP A 23 15.70 -3.06 13.93
N ALA A 24 14.50 -2.87 13.37
CA ALA A 24 13.40 -3.83 13.49
C ALA A 24 13.73 -5.21 12.89
N ALA A 25 14.54 -5.27 11.83
CA ALA A 25 14.96 -6.52 11.18
C ALA A 25 16.21 -7.15 11.80
N LEU A 26 17.03 -6.36 12.51
CA LEU A 26 18.32 -6.79 13.07
C LEU A 26 18.29 -7.05 14.57
N HIS A 27 17.46 -6.31 15.31
CA HIS A 27 17.41 -6.38 16.76
C HIS A 27 16.55 -7.56 17.20
N ILE A 28 17.20 -8.52 17.85
CA ILE A 28 16.60 -9.79 18.23
C ILE A 28 16.64 -10.02 19.75
N PRO A 29 15.67 -10.75 20.31
CA PRO A 29 15.74 -11.16 21.70
C PRO A 29 16.80 -12.26 21.91
N LEU A 30 17.65 -12.05 22.91
CA LEU A 30 18.57 -13.04 23.47
C LEU A 30 18.42 -13.09 24.99
N ILE A 31 18.04 -14.26 25.52
CA ILE A 31 17.94 -14.53 26.95
C ILE A 31 18.87 -15.69 27.28
N VAL A 32 19.71 -15.52 28.30
CA VAL A 32 20.63 -16.55 28.81
C VAL A 32 20.32 -16.78 30.29
N ALA A 33 20.16 -18.03 30.68
CA ALA A 33 19.91 -18.44 32.06
C ALA A 33 20.72 -19.70 32.39
N GLY A 34 21.20 -19.80 33.63
CA GLY A 34 21.94 -20.97 34.09
C GLY A 34 22.89 -20.67 35.25
N PRO A 35 23.64 -21.68 35.72
CA PRO A 35 24.59 -21.53 36.80
C PRO A 35 25.64 -20.44 36.50
N GLY A 36 25.80 -19.49 37.43
CA GLY A 36 26.76 -18.39 37.29
C GLY A 36 26.30 -17.22 36.40
N VAL A 37 25.08 -17.26 35.84
CA VAL A 37 24.48 -16.13 35.11
C VAL A 37 23.64 -15.28 36.08
N PRO A 38 23.91 -13.97 36.23
CA PRO A 38 23.14 -13.11 37.13
C PRO A 38 21.66 -13.03 36.74
N SER A 39 20.76 -13.27 37.70
CA SER A 39 19.32 -13.12 37.49
C SER A 39 18.91 -11.64 37.45
N GLY A 40 17.91 -11.31 36.63
CA GLY A 40 17.30 -9.97 36.55
C GLY A 40 18.19 -8.88 35.94
N ARG A 41 19.38 -9.22 35.42
CA ARG A 41 20.28 -8.27 34.78
C ARG A 41 19.92 -8.12 33.30
N VAL A 42 19.68 -6.88 32.88
CA VAL A 42 19.52 -6.50 31.47
C VAL A 42 20.86 -5.94 30.98
N GLU A 43 21.41 -6.55 29.93
CA GLU A 43 22.62 -6.04 29.28
C GLU A 43 22.21 -5.08 28.16
N THR A 44 22.84 -3.90 28.12
CA THR A 44 22.58 -2.86 27.11
C THR A 44 23.69 -2.81 26.06
N ASP A 45 24.82 -3.47 26.31
CA ASP A 45 25.88 -3.58 25.33
C ASP A 45 25.46 -4.46 24.14
N PRO A 46 25.74 -4.03 22.89
CA PRO A 46 25.39 -4.81 21.71
C PRO A 46 26.10 -6.18 21.67
N ILE A 47 25.35 -7.24 21.36
CA ILE A 47 25.82 -8.62 21.21
C ILE A 47 25.28 -9.16 19.88
N ARG A 48 26.07 -9.95 19.14
CA ARG A 48 25.67 -10.54 17.86
C ARG A 48 25.31 -12.01 18.00
N THR A 49 24.48 -12.53 17.11
CA THR A 49 24.17 -13.97 17.04
C THR A 49 25.43 -14.83 16.85
N LEU A 50 26.43 -14.32 16.12
CA LEU A 50 27.72 -14.98 15.92
C LEU A 50 28.51 -15.19 17.21
N ASP A 51 28.29 -14.36 18.22
CA ASP A 51 29.01 -14.43 19.49
C ASP A 51 28.45 -15.58 20.38
N VAL A 52 27.26 -16.13 20.05
CA VAL A 52 26.55 -17.12 20.87
C VAL A 52 27.32 -18.44 20.94
N ALA A 53 27.80 -18.96 19.80
CA ALA A 53 28.50 -20.24 19.77
C ALA A 53 29.84 -20.21 20.54
N PRO A 54 30.73 -19.22 20.35
CA PRO A 54 31.93 -19.05 21.18
C PRO A 54 31.62 -18.94 22.68
N THR A 55 30.51 -18.28 23.03
CA THR A 55 30.08 -18.12 24.43
C THR A 55 29.62 -19.43 25.05
N LEU A 56 28.86 -20.25 24.32
CA LEU A 56 28.43 -21.56 24.79
C LEU A 56 29.62 -22.51 24.99
N ILE A 57 30.62 -22.47 24.11
CA ILE A 57 31.86 -23.26 24.24
C ILE A 57 32.64 -22.84 25.49
N ALA A 58 32.78 -21.53 25.72
CA ALA A 58 33.44 -21.00 26.90
C ALA A 58 32.71 -21.40 28.20
N LEU A 59 31.37 -21.34 28.21
CA LEU A 59 30.54 -21.75 29.35
C LEU A 59 30.59 -23.26 29.60
N ALA A 60 30.62 -24.06 28.54
CA ALA A 60 30.80 -25.51 28.62
C ALA A 60 32.23 -25.92 29.01
N ARG A 61 33.17 -24.97 29.11
CA ARG A 61 34.61 -25.21 29.33
C ARG A 61 35.21 -26.18 28.32
N TRP A 62 34.68 -26.17 27.10
CA TRP A 62 35.16 -27.04 26.05
C TRP A 62 36.45 -26.46 25.47
N SER A 63 37.51 -27.28 25.44
CA SER A 63 38.88 -26.84 25.13
C SER A 63 39.17 -26.70 23.62
N HIS A 64 38.21 -27.00 22.75
CA HIS A 64 38.38 -26.89 21.30
C HIS A 64 37.88 -25.53 20.81
N ALA A 65 38.74 -24.82 20.09
CA ALA A 65 38.35 -23.60 19.39
C ALA A 65 37.45 -23.93 18.20
N LEU A 66 36.51 -23.02 17.88
CA LEU A 66 35.81 -23.04 16.60
C LEU A 66 36.77 -22.49 15.53
N PRO A 67 37.17 -23.30 14.54
CA PRO A 67 37.87 -22.76 13.38
C PRO A 67 37.00 -21.68 12.72
N ASP A 68 37.63 -20.58 12.31
CA ASP A 68 37.00 -19.50 11.53
C ASP A 68 35.81 -18.78 12.20
N ALA A 69 35.70 -18.81 13.54
CA ALA A 69 34.67 -18.05 14.24
C ALA A 69 34.92 -16.53 14.17
N GLU A 70 34.04 -15.81 13.48
CA GLU A 70 34.02 -14.34 13.44
C GLU A 70 33.45 -13.70 14.73
N GLY A 71 32.78 -14.53 15.55
CA GLY A 71 32.21 -14.18 16.84
C GLY A 71 33.23 -14.23 17.99
N GLY A 72 33.03 -13.40 19.02
CA GLY A 72 33.82 -13.42 20.24
C GLY A 72 33.04 -13.98 21.42
N ALA A 73 33.66 -14.82 22.25
CA ALA A 73 33.02 -15.25 23.49
C ALA A 73 32.85 -14.05 24.44
N TRP A 74 31.65 -13.85 24.97
CA TRP A 74 31.39 -12.87 26.02
C TRP A 74 31.03 -13.58 27.32
N ARG A 75 31.24 -12.91 28.46
CA ARG A 75 30.74 -13.41 29.75
C ARG A 75 29.40 -12.75 30.06
N PRO A 76 28.31 -13.52 30.21
CA PRO A 76 27.04 -12.97 30.68
C PRO A 76 27.26 -12.31 32.05
N GLY A 77 27.01 -11.00 32.17
CA GLY A 77 27.29 -10.26 33.41
C GLY A 77 28.36 -9.18 33.31
N THR A 78 29.13 -9.12 32.21
CA THR A 78 30.25 -8.16 32.05
C THR A 78 30.07 -7.23 30.86
N PRO A 79 30.48 -5.94 30.95
CA PRO A 79 30.44 -5.01 29.82
C PRO A 79 31.26 -5.48 28.60
N VAL A 80 30.77 -5.22 27.39
CA VAL A 80 31.34 -5.69 26.11
C VAL A 80 31.82 -4.50 25.28
N GLY A 81 33.03 -4.00 25.59
CA GLY A 81 33.58 -2.79 24.95
C GLY A 81 33.90 -2.91 23.45
N ALA A 82 34.30 -4.10 22.97
CA ALA A 82 34.79 -4.29 21.60
C ALA A 82 33.69 -4.50 20.53
N ALA A 83 32.47 -4.86 20.94
CA ALA A 83 31.36 -5.12 20.01
C ALA A 83 30.75 -3.85 19.43
N ARG A 84 30.81 -2.73 20.18
CA ARG A 84 30.27 -1.43 19.76
C ARG A 84 30.93 -0.89 18.49
N THR A 85 32.24 -1.02 18.35
CA THR A 85 33.00 -0.52 17.19
C THR A 85 32.62 -1.27 15.91
N ARG A 86 32.56 -2.61 15.96
CA ARG A 86 32.25 -3.43 14.78
C ARG A 86 30.80 -3.31 14.32
N ILE A 87 29.86 -3.13 15.25
CA ILE A 87 28.44 -2.88 14.91
C ILE A 87 28.25 -1.48 14.32
N ALA A 88 29.00 -0.49 14.80
CA ALA A 88 29.00 0.84 14.21
C ALA A 88 29.60 0.85 12.79
N GLU A 89 30.69 0.10 12.57
CA GLU A 89 31.31 -0.08 11.25
C GLU A 89 30.37 -0.81 10.28
N ALA A 90 29.79 -1.94 10.68
CA ALA A 90 28.81 -2.66 9.86
C ALA A 90 27.57 -1.78 9.55
N ARG A 91 27.03 -1.06 10.55
CA ARG A 91 25.92 -0.12 10.34
C ARG A 91 26.29 1.03 9.40
N ALA A 92 27.52 1.52 9.42
CA ALA A 92 27.98 2.59 8.53
C ALA A 92 28.12 2.09 7.07
N GLU A 93 28.64 0.88 6.88
CA GLU A 93 28.77 0.23 5.58
C GLU A 93 27.40 -0.11 4.96
N ILE A 94 26.47 -0.56 5.80
CA ILE A 94 25.06 -0.83 5.45
C ILE A 94 24.29 0.47 5.16
N ALA A 95 24.45 1.53 5.97
CA ALA A 95 23.78 2.82 5.74
C ALA A 95 24.25 3.49 4.44
N ALA A 96 25.48 3.21 4.00
CA ALA A 96 25.98 3.61 2.69
C ALA A 96 25.31 2.85 1.54
N GLN A 97 24.86 1.61 1.77
CA GLN A 97 24.06 0.81 0.83
C GLN A 97 22.57 1.18 0.85
N ASP A 98 21.99 1.52 2.00
CA ASP A 98 20.56 1.91 2.14
C ASP A 98 20.25 3.31 1.56
N ARG A 99 21.19 4.26 1.60
CA ARG A 99 21.07 5.53 0.85
C ARG A 99 21.04 5.34 -0.67
N ALA A 100 21.33 4.13 -1.16
CA ALA A 100 21.18 3.73 -2.55
C ALA A 100 19.89 2.92 -2.82
N SER A 101 18.98 2.78 -1.83
CA SER A 101 17.63 2.24 -2.02
C SER A 101 16.70 3.35 -2.57
N PRO A 102 16.17 3.27 -3.81
CA PRO A 102 15.92 4.47 -4.61
C PRO A 102 14.47 4.99 -4.65
N PHE A 103 13.55 4.62 -3.74
CA PHE A 103 12.12 4.92 -3.95
C PHE A 103 11.49 5.89 -2.93
N PRO A 104 11.55 7.22 -3.16
CA PRO A 104 10.46 8.09 -2.71
C PRO A 104 9.20 7.78 -3.52
N ALA A 105 8.03 7.85 -2.88
CA ALA A 105 6.75 7.79 -3.58
C ALA A 105 6.68 8.90 -4.64
N PRO A 106 6.09 8.66 -5.83
CA PRO A 106 5.92 9.72 -6.83
C PRO A 106 5.10 10.87 -6.22
N PRO A 107 5.45 12.13 -6.54
CA PRO A 107 4.71 13.27 -6.04
C PRO A 107 3.25 13.21 -6.51
N PRO A 108 2.31 13.65 -5.67
CA PRO A 108 0.91 13.76 -6.05
C PRO A 108 0.77 14.73 -7.23
N VAL A 109 0.20 14.27 -8.33
CA VAL A 109 -0.18 15.15 -9.45
C VAL A 109 -1.57 15.69 -9.15
N LEU A 110 -1.65 17.01 -8.97
CA LEU A 110 -2.91 17.71 -8.75
C LEU A 110 -3.60 17.96 -10.10
N HIS A 111 -4.89 17.67 -10.15
CA HIS A 111 -5.78 18.32 -11.10
C HIS A 111 -6.61 19.35 -10.34
N ALA A 112 -6.70 20.57 -10.88
CA ALA A 112 -7.62 21.58 -10.38
C ALA A 112 -9.07 21.06 -10.49
N LEU A 113 -9.81 21.16 -9.38
CA LEU A 113 -11.26 20.96 -9.37
C LEU A 113 -11.91 22.20 -10.04
N PRO A 114 -12.93 22.04 -10.91
CA PRO A 114 -13.77 23.17 -11.30
C PRO A 114 -14.66 23.61 -10.13
N GLU A 115 -14.69 24.93 -9.87
CA GLU A 115 -15.63 25.56 -8.96
C GLU A 115 -17.05 25.64 -9.57
N GLU A 116 -18.03 25.53 -8.66
CA GLU A 116 -19.48 25.68 -8.79
C GLU A 116 -20.31 24.50 -9.34
N ALA A 117 -20.81 23.69 -8.40
CA ALA A 117 -22.18 23.16 -8.42
C ALA A 117 -22.70 22.94 -6.99
N SER A 118 -22.93 24.03 -6.25
CA SER A 118 -23.84 24.03 -5.10
C SER A 118 -25.28 23.94 -5.64
N HIS A 119 -25.75 22.69 -5.67
CA HIS A 119 -27.12 22.21 -5.84
C HIS A 119 -27.88 22.80 -7.03
N ILE A 120 -28.32 22.00 -7.96
CA ILE A 120 -29.08 20.76 -7.81
C ILE A 120 -28.85 20.11 -9.17
N HIS A 121 -28.25 18.94 -9.37
CA HIS A 121 -28.46 18.19 -10.63
C HIS A 121 -27.47 17.07 -10.93
N SER A 122 -28.07 16.10 -11.61
CA SER A 122 -27.48 15.17 -12.56
C SER A 122 -26.83 15.88 -13.77
N LEU A 123 -25.69 15.34 -14.24
CA LEU A 123 -25.19 15.35 -15.63
C LEU A 123 -24.69 16.69 -16.27
N ARG A 124 -23.35 16.84 -16.44
CA ARG A 124 -22.58 17.02 -17.71
C ARG A 124 -21.22 17.75 -17.53
N GLN A 125 -20.32 17.45 -18.47
CA GLN A 125 -18.89 17.82 -18.69
C GLN A 125 -18.51 19.34 -18.71
N PRO A 126 -17.19 19.69 -18.76
CA PRO A 126 -16.61 20.92 -18.19
C PRO A 126 -16.46 22.09 -19.20
N PRO A 127 -16.02 23.28 -18.74
CA PRO A 127 -15.15 24.13 -19.56
C PRO A 127 -13.81 24.51 -18.88
N THR A 128 -12.85 24.73 -19.77
CA THR A 128 -11.41 25.01 -19.61
C THR A 128 -11.05 26.46 -19.23
N LEU A 129 -9.89 26.64 -18.58
CA LEU A 129 -8.77 27.59 -18.85
C LEU A 129 -7.94 27.68 -17.55
N GLY A 130 -6.61 27.56 -17.49
CA GLY A 130 -5.57 27.71 -18.50
C GLY A 130 -4.46 28.56 -17.88
N ALA A 131 -3.46 27.94 -17.25
CA ALA A 131 -2.14 28.54 -17.03
C ALA A 131 -1.10 27.42 -17.02
N ALA A 132 -0.26 27.46 -18.04
CA ALA A 132 0.62 26.39 -18.48
C ALA A 132 1.75 26.07 -17.49
N ILE A 133 1.88 24.79 -17.16
CA ILE A 133 3.19 24.17 -16.98
C ILE A 133 3.29 23.15 -18.12
N ALA A 134 4.27 23.38 -19.00
CA ALA A 134 4.41 22.67 -20.25
C ALA A 134 4.46 21.15 -20.06
N PRO A 135 3.69 20.35 -20.83
CA PRO A 135 3.80 18.91 -20.82
C PRO A 135 5.06 18.53 -21.60
N ALA A 136 6.04 17.94 -20.93
CA ALA A 136 7.08 17.16 -21.59
C ALA A 136 6.48 15.81 -22.02
N ALA A 137 5.59 15.84 -23.01
CA ALA A 137 5.16 14.66 -23.75
C ALA A 137 5.32 14.97 -25.24
N ALA A 138 6.48 14.63 -25.77
CA ALA A 138 6.69 14.55 -27.21
C ALA A 138 7.73 13.46 -27.51
N ALA A 139 7.24 12.39 -28.14
CA ALA A 139 7.96 11.42 -28.96
C ALA A 139 9.11 10.64 -28.30
N THR A 140 8.82 9.43 -27.82
CA THR A 140 9.82 8.35 -27.80
C THR A 140 10.07 7.90 -29.24
N ALA A 141 10.82 8.70 -29.99
CA ALA A 141 11.73 8.12 -30.95
C ALA A 141 12.76 7.33 -30.14
N GLU A 142 12.92 6.05 -30.47
CA GLU A 142 13.92 5.13 -29.91
C GLU A 142 15.31 5.76 -29.98
N ARG A 143 15.71 6.46 -28.93
CA ARG A 143 17.12 6.62 -28.58
C ARG A 143 17.34 5.70 -27.41
N SER A 144 17.99 4.56 -27.68
CA SER A 144 18.51 3.71 -26.62
C SER A 144 19.27 4.57 -25.63
N SER A 145 18.95 4.46 -24.34
CA SER A 145 19.72 5.21 -23.34
C SER A 145 21.19 4.77 -23.42
N PRO A 146 22.15 5.68 -23.17
CA PRO A 146 23.57 5.37 -23.29
C PRO A 146 23.99 4.19 -22.40
N GLU A 147 23.28 3.95 -21.29
CA GLU A 147 23.46 2.79 -20.42
C GLU A 147 23.09 1.47 -21.11
N ILE A 148 22.02 1.44 -21.91
CA ILE A 148 21.61 0.26 -22.67
C ILE A 148 22.63 -0.04 -23.79
N GLU A 149 23.10 0.99 -24.49
CA GLU A 149 24.14 0.82 -25.53
C GLU A 149 25.45 0.30 -24.92
N ARG A 150 25.86 0.87 -23.78
CA ARG A 150 27.02 0.40 -23.02
C ARG A 150 26.85 -1.05 -22.56
N ALA A 151 25.67 -1.42 -22.05
CA ALA A 151 25.39 -2.79 -21.65
C ALA A 151 25.46 -3.76 -22.84
N ARG A 152 24.93 -3.39 -24.02
CA ARG A 152 25.07 -4.22 -25.24
C ARG A 152 26.52 -4.43 -25.63
N ALA A 153 27.35 -3.39 -25.57
CA ALA A 153 28.78 -3.51 -25.84
C ALA A 153 29.47 -4.45 -24.84
N LEU A 154 29.18 -4.32 -23.54
CA LEU A 154 29.72 -5.21 -22.51
C LEU A 154 29.30 -6.67 -22.72
N VAL A 155 28.05 -6.94 -23.12
CA VAL A 155 27.59 -8.29 -23.48
C VAL A 155 28.36 -8.82 -24.69
N ALA A 156 28.57 -8.00 -25.73
CA ALA A 156 29.35 -8.39 -26.90
C ALA A 156 30.83 -8.69 -26.59
N GLU A 157 31.38 -8.03 -25.57
CA GLU A 157 32.72 -8.28 -25.02
C GLU A 157 32.78 -9.49 -24.06
N GLY A 158 31.65 -10.16 -23.78
CA GLY A 158 31.57 -11.28 -22.83
C GLY A 158 31.56 -10.86 -21.35
N LYS A 159 31.50 -9.56 -21.05
CA LYS A 159 31.48 -8.99 -19.68
C LYS A 159 30.06 -8.94 -19.11
N ARG A 160 29.42 -10.10 -19.01
CA ARG A 160 28.00 -10.23 -18.62
C ARG A 160 27.68 -9.60 -17.26
N GLU A 161 28.50 -9.85 -16.24
CA GLU A 161 28.28 -9.33 -14.88
C GLU A 161 28.37 -7.79 -14.79
N GLU A 162 29.23 -7.18 -15.60
CA GLU A 162 29.29 -5.72 -15.71
C GLU A 162 28.05 -5.16 -16.42
N ALA A 163 27.60 -5.82 -17.48
CA ALA A 163 26.37 -5.44 -18.18
C ALA A 163 25.15 -5.51 -17.25
N GLU A 164 25.01 -6.58 -16.47
CA GLU A 164 23.92 -6.72 -15.49
C GLU A 164 23.94 -5.60 -14.45
N ARG A 165 25.12 -5.21 -13.93
CA ARG A 165 25.24 -4.10 -12.96
C ARG A 165 24.81 -2.76 -13.57
N VAL A 166 25.23 -2.48 -14.79
CA VAL A 166 24.84 -1.25 -15.51
C VAL A 166 23.32 -1.22 -15.73
N LEU A 167 22.74 -2.32 -16.19
CA LEU A 167 21.30 -2.42 -16.44
C LEU A 167 20.48 -2.33 -15.14
N ALA A 168 20.94 -2.97 -14.06
CA ALA A 168 20.29 -2.90 -12.76
C ALA A 168 20.25 -1.46 -12.22
N ALA A 169 21.34 -0.71 -12.35
CA ALA A 169 21.40 0.70 -11.96
C ALA A 169 20.47 1.57 -12.84
N ALA A 170 20.44 1.33 -14.15
CA ALA A 170 19.55 2.05 -15.07
C ALA A 170 18.07 1.77 -14.78
N ALA A 171 17.72 0.49 -14.52
CA ALA A 171 16.37 0.08 -14.14
C ALA A 171 15.95 0.70 -12.80
N GLN A 172 16.85 0.76 -11.82
CA GLN A 172 16.61 1.45 -10.54
C GLN A 172 16.37 2.95 -10.73
N SER A 173 17.03 3.55 -11.72
CA SER A 173 16.85 4.97 -12.09
C SER A 173 15.60 5.23 -12.94
N GLY A 174 14.79 4.21 -13.23
CA GLY A 174 13.51 4.34 -13.93
C GLY A 174 13.48 3.87 -15.39
N ALA A 175 14.59 3.34 -15.93
CA ALA A 175 14.64 2.89 -17.32
C ALA A 175 13.98 1.50 -17.49
N ALA A 176 12.73 1.48 -17.94
CA ALA A 176 11.97 0.24 -18.14
C ALA A 176 12.63 -0.71 -19.17
N ASP A 177 13.17 -0.18 -20.26
CA ASP A 177 13.85 -0.97 -21.29
C ASP A 177 15.15 -1.62 -20.77
N ALA A 178 15.82 -0.98 -19.80
CA ALA A 178 16.97 -1.59 -19.13
C ALA A 178 16.55 -2.76 -18.23
N ALA A 179 15.39 -2.67 -17.56
CA ALA A 179 14.81 -3.79 -16.83
C ALA A 179 14.43 -4.95 -17.76
N ASP A 180 13.92 -4.65 -18.95
CA ASP A 180 13.61 -5.67 -19.95
C ASP A 180 14.87 -6.41 -20.41
N MET A 181 15.93 -5.68 -20.79
CA MET A 181 17.21 -6.27 -21.20
C MET A 181 17.88 -7.06 -20.05
N LEU A 182 17.84 -6.55 -18.81
CA LEU A 182 18.32 -7.30 -17.65
C LEU A 182 17.53 -8.60 -17.46
N GLY A 183 16.21 -8.54 -17.63
CA GLY A 183 15.34 -9.71 -17.58
C GLY A 183 15.63 -10.73 -18.67
N ASP A 184 16.05 -10.29 -19.87
CA ASP A 184 16.45 -11.19 -20.96
C ASP A 184 17.74 -11.93 -20.61
N LEU A 185 18.74 -11.21 -20.09
CA LEU A 185 19.99 -11.83 -19.62
C LEU A 185 19.73 -12.84 -18.50
N ILE A 186 18.96 -12.48 -17.48
CA ILE A 186 18.67 -13.41 -16.35
C ILE A 186 17.90 -14.65 -16.83
N ALA A 187 17.04 -14.52 -17.85
CA ALA A 187 16.21 -15.61 -18.34
C ALA A 187 17.00 -16.75 -19.03
N GLU A 188 18.24 -16.51 -19.44
CA GLU A 188 19.13 -17.54 -20.00
C GLU A 188 19.67 -18.50 -18.92
N GLU A 189 19.58 -18.13 -17.64
CA GLU A 189 20.07 -18.92 -16.50
C GLU A 189 18.90 -19.52 -15.70
N PRO A 190 18.58 -20.82 -15.86
CA PRO A 190 17.40 -21.43 -15.23
C PRO A 190 17.39 -21.38 -13.70
N GLY A 191 18.55 -21.22 -13.05
CA GLY A 191 18.64 -21.13 -11.58
C GLY A 191 18.18 -19.80 -10.99
N ARG A 192 17.92 -18.77 -11.81
CA ARG A 192 17.66 -17.39 -11.37
C ARG A 192 16.22 -16.93 -11.54
N VAL A 193 15.27 -17.87 -11.60
CA VAL A 193 13.85 -17.58 -11.87
C VAL A 193 13.24 -16.60 -10.87
N ALA A 194 13.53 -16.72 -9.57
CA ALA A 194 13.05 -15.77 -8.57
C ALA A 194 13.56 -14.34 -8.82
N GLN A 195 14.81 -14.19 -9.30
CA GLN A 195 15.35 -12.89 -9.69
C GLN A 195 14.70 -12.37 -10.97
N LEU A 196 14.44 -13.24 -11.94
CA LEU A 196 13.71 -12.90 -13.17
C LEU A 196 12.33 -12.33 -12.87
N VAL A 197 11.58 -12.95 -11.96
CA VAL A 197 10.26 -12.45 -11.53
C VAL A 197 10.36 -11.04 -10.95
N LYS A 198 11.36 -10.77 -10.08
CA LYS A 198 11.58 -9.44 -9.49
C LYS A 198 11.85 -8.38 -10.56
N VAL A 199 12.72 -8.67 -11.53
CA VAL A 199 13.09 -7.72 -12.59
C VAL A 199 11.93 -7.48 -13.55
N ARG A 200 11.19 -8.53 -13.95
CA ARG A 200 10.00 -8.35 -14.80
C ARG A 200 8.89 -7.58 -14.11
N ARG A 201 8.73 -7.73 -12.79
CA ARG A 201 7.77 -6.93 -12.01
C ARG A 201 8.18 -5.46 -12.00
N GLN A 202 9.47 -5.18 -11.78
CA GLN A 202 10.00 -3.82 -11.83
C GLN A 202 9.73 -3.17 -13.20
N ALA A 203 9.92 -3.89 -14.31
CA ALA A 203 9.61 -3.37 -15.65
C ALA A 203 8.12 -2.98 -15.79
N VAL A 204 7.20 -3.81 -15.28
CA VAL A 204 5.76 -3.51 -15.27
C VAL A 204 5.41 -2.34 -14.35
N GLU A 205 6.06 -2.20 -13.20
CA GLU A 205 5.83 -1.08 -12.27
C GLU A 205 6.27 0.27 -12.86
N LEU A 206 7.39 0.27 -13.62
CA LEU A 206 7.90 1.43 -14.33
C LEU A 206 7.01 1.83 -15.51
N SER A 207 6.49 0.85 -16.26
CA SER A 207 5.58 1.07 -17.39
C SER A 207 4.28 0.29 -17.20
N ALA A 208 3.41 0.85 -16.36
CA ALA A 208 2.13 0.23 -16.03
C ALA A 208 1.23 0.09 -17.27
N GLY A 209 0.61 -1.08 -17.42
CA GLY A 209 -0.32 -1.36 -18.52
C GLY A 209 0.32 -1.85 -19.81
N ASP A 210 1.65 -2.01 -19.86
CA ASP A 210 2.35 -2.60 -21.01
C ASP A 210 2.10 -4.12 -21.09
N PHE A 211 1.45 -4.55 -22.17
CA PHE A 211 1.07 -5.95 -22.38
C PHE A 211 2.26 -6.87 -22.60
N THR A 212 3.33 -6.40 -23.25
CA THR A 212 4.53 -7.20 -23.48
C THR A 212 5.20 -7.50 -22.15
N ARG A 213 5.34 -6.49 -21.29
CA ARG A 213 5.90 -6.63 -19.95
C ARG A 213 5.02 -7.49 -19.03
N LEU A 214 3.70 -7.32 -19.08
CA LEU A 214 2.75 -8.17 -18.35
C LEU A 214 2.86 -9.65 -18.77
N ARG A 215 2.95 -9.94 -20.08
CA ARG A 215 3.14 -11.32 -20.58
C ARG A 215 4.49 -11.91 -20.18
N ALA A 216 5.56 -11.11 -20.18
CA ALA A 216 6.88 -11.53 -19.71
C ALA A 216 6.86 -11.86 -18.21
N LEU A 217 6.23 -11.02 -17.39
CA LEU A 217 6.06 -11.27 -15.95
C LEU A 217 5.21 -12.52 -15.68
N MET A 218 4.09 -12.69 -16.38
CA MET A 218 3.27 -13.91 -16.28
C MET A 218 4.08 -15.17 -16.62
N THR A 219 4.90 -15.10 -17.67
CA THR A 219 5.76 -16.22 -18.09
C THR A 219 6.81 -16.53 -17.03
N ALA A 220 7.45 -15.52 -16.44
CA ALA A 220 8.38 -15.68 -15.33
C ALA A 220 7.71 -16.30 -14.10
N ALA A 221 6.52 -15.82 -13.71
CA ALA A 221 5.76 -16.38 -12.59
C ALA A 221 5.36 -17.85 -12.80
N ARG A 222 5.04 -18.25 -14.04
CA ARG A 222 4.80 -19.66 -14.38
C ARG A 222 6.05 -20.52 -14.26
N ARG A 223 7.20 -20.01 -14.68
CA ARG A 223 8.50 -20.70 -14.51
C ARG A 223 8.84 -20.86 -13.02
N ASP A 224 8.47 -19.88 -12.21
CA ASP A 224 8.63 -19.90 -10.74
C ASP A 224 7.62 -20.83 -10.03
N GLN A 225 6.73 -21.48 -10.78
CA GLN A 225 5.64 -22.31 -10.27
C GLN A 225 4.66 -21.55 -9.34
N ASN A 226 4.69 -20.21 -9.35
CA ASN A 226 3.73 -19.40 -8.63
C ASN A 226 2.44 -19.23 -9.44
N HIS A 227 1.54 -20.21 -9.32
CA HIS A 227 0.29 -20.26 -10.07
C HIS A 227 -0.69 -19.14 -9.70
N ASN A 228 -0.78 -18.74 -8.43
CA ASN A 228 -1.67 -17.65 -8.00
C ASN A 228 -1.22 -16.34 -8.64
N TYR A 229 0.09 -16.08 -8.63
CA TYR A 229 0.63 -14.86 -9.21
C TYR A 229 0.48 -14.83 -10.74
N ALA A 230 0.79 -15.92 -11.42
CA ALA A 230 0.55 -16.05 -12.86
C ALA A 230 -0.93 -15.83 -13.23
N ARG A 231 -1.86 -16.33 -12.41
CA ARG A 231 -3.31 -16.18 -12.62
C ARG A 231 -3.78 -14.73 -12.40
N ALA A 232 -3.26 -14.04 -11.39
CA ALA A 232 -3.54 -12.63 -11.15
C ALA A 232 -3.11 -11.76 -12.34
N ILE A 233 -1.95 -12.04 -12.92
CA ILE A 233 -1.45 -11.31 -14.10
C ILE A 233 -2.27 -11.67 -15.35
N ASP A 234 -2.63 -12.95 -15.55
CA ASP A 234 -3.51 -13.39 -16.64
C ASP A 234 -4.88 -12.70 -16.59
N HIS A 235 -5.42 -12.45 -15.38
CA HIS A 235 -6.64 -11.67 -15.21
C HIS A 235 -6.49 -10.24 -15.73
N ILE A 236 -5.39 -9.56 -15.40
CA ILE A 236 -5.14 -8.20 -15.89
C ILE A 236 -5.09 -8.20 -17.42
N ILE A 237 -4.31 -9.10 -18.02
CA ILE A 237 -4.17 -9.19 -19.48
C ILE A 237 -5.55 -9.40 -20.13
N ARG A 238 -6.35 -10.36 -19.63
CA ARG A 238 -7.67 -10.68 -20.20
C ARG A 238 -8.73 -9.62 -19.94
N ALA A 239 -8.61 -8.85 -18.86
CA ALA A 239 -9.55 -7.77 -18.54
C ALA A 239 -9.50 -6.62 -19.56
N PHE A 240 -8.37 -6.46 -20.26
CA PHE A 240 -8.13 -5.39 -21.24
C PHE A 240 -7.78 -5.91 -22.63
N ASP A 241 -7.89 -7.22 -22.86
CA ASP A 241 -7.76 -7.83 -24.19
C ASP A 241 -9.17 -8.07 -24.75
N PRO A 242 -9.63 -7.28 -25.74
CA PRO A 242 -10.99 -7.40 -26.28
C PRO A 242 -11.23 -8.76 -26.98
N ALA A 243 -10.17 -9.48 -27.36
CA ALA A 243 -10.28 -10.80 -27.96
C ALA A 243 -10.30 -11.94 -26.93
N ALA A 244 -9.98 -11.66 -25.67
CA ALA A 244 -9.90 -12.66 -24.62
C ALA A 244 -11.21 -12.81 -23.84
N GLN A 245 -11.53 -14.05 -23.45
CA GLN A 245 -12.58 -14.29 -22.47
C GLN A 245 -12.13 -13.78 -21.08
N PRO A 246 -12.93 -12.94 -20.40
CA PRO A 246 -12.60 -12.43 -19.07
C PRO A 246 -12.35 -13.57 -18.08
N LEU A 247 -11.25 -13.48 -17.34
CA LEU A 247 -10.99 -14.39 -16.23
C LEU A 247 -11.61 -13.82 -14.96
N LEU A 248 -12.69 -14.44 -14.48
CA LEU A 248 -13.35 -13.99 -13.25
C LEU A 248 -12.46 -14.23 -12.02
N PRO A 249 -12.43 -13.28 -11.05
CA PRO A 249 -11.72 -13.48 -9.81
C PRO A 249 -12.38 -14.58 -8.96
N PRO A 250 -11.59 -15.34 -8.18
CA PRO A 250 -12.16 -16.29 -7.22
C PRO A 250 -13.15 -15.60 -6.26
N PRO A 251 -14.15 -16.32 -5.73
CA PRO A 251 -15.08 -15.76 -4.75
C PRO A 251 -14.34 -15.21 -3.54
N LEU A 252 -14.77 -14.04 -3.05
CA LEU A 252 -14.13 -13.38 -1.92
C LEU A 252 -14.17 -14.25 -0.65
N SER A 253 -15.29 -14.95 -0.40
CA SER A 253 -15.46 -15.88 0.72
C SER A 253 -14.48 -17.05 0.71
N ALA A 254 -13.88 -17.35 -0.45
CA ALA A 254 -12.95 -18.46 -0.62
C ALA A 254 -11.49 -18.04 -0.42
N GLN A 255 -11.22 -16.76 -0.17
CA GLN A 255 -9.88 -16.24 0.06
C GLN A 255 -9.41 -16.47 1.50
N SER A 256 -8.10 -16.60 1.65
CA SER A 256 -7.42 -16.81 2.92
C SER A 256 -7.02 -15.47 3.52
N GLU A 257 -7.03 -15.41 4.85
CA GLU A 257 -6.49 -14.27 5.59
C GLU A 257 -4.99 -14.16 5.33
N GLN A 258 -4.54 -12.94 5.05
CA GLN A 258 -3.13 -12.60 4.91
C GLN A 258 -2.83 -11.46 5.89
N PRO A 259 -1.87 -11.64 6.82
CA PRO A 259 -1.49 -10.60 7.78
C PRO A 259 -1.14 -9.28 7.09
N GLY A 260 -1.58 -8.16 7.68
CA GLY A 260 -1.24 -6.81 7.22
C GLY A 260 -1.82 -6.40 5.86
N MET A 261 -2.80 -7.14 5.33
CA MET A 261 -3.44 -6.80 4.05
C MET A 261 -4.06 -5.39 4.05
N LEU A 262 -4.74 -4.98 5.12
CA LEU A 262 -5.26 -3.62 5.22
C LEU A 262 -4.14 -2.58 5.13
N GLY A 263 -3.03 -2.79 5.85
CA GLY A 263 -1.85 -1.92 5.79
C GLY A 263 -1.29 -1.80 4.38
N LEU A 264 -1.18 -2.92 3.64
CA LEU A 264 -0.77 -2.92 2.23
C LEU A 264 -1.69 -2.05 1.36
N LEU A 265 -3.01 -2.17 1.55
CA LEU A 265 -4.02 -1.46 0.76
C LEU A 265 -4.09 0.03 1.13
N THR A 266 -3.82 0.38 2.39
CA THR A 266 -3.96 1.74 2.92
C THR A 266 -2.63 2.45 3.16
N ARG A 267 -1.50 1.89 2.73
CA ARG A 267 -0.15 2.46 2.94
C ARG A 267 -0.04 3.96 2.66
N HIS A 268 -0.74 4.46 1.64
CA HIS A 268 -0.67 5.88 1.26
C HIS A 268 -1.37 6.82 2.24
N ALA A 269 -2.35 6.33 3.00
CA ALA A 269 -2.94 7.06 4.12
C ALA A 269 -2.00 7.16 5.34
N GLN A 270 -0.84 6.48 5.32
CA GLN A 270 0.18 6.60 6.36
C GLN A 270 1.19 7.72 6.06
N SER A 271 1.08 8.42 4.92
CA SER A 271 1.93 9.58 4.65
C SER A 271 1.81 10.63 5.77
N PRO A 272 2.86 11.42 6.08
CA PRO A 272 2.84 12.28 7.25
C PRO A 272 1.65 13.26 7.29
N ALA A 273 1.25 13.80 6.13
CA ALA A 273 0.09 14.66 5.99
C ALA A 273 -1.26 13.96 6.31
N ASN A 274 -1.46 12.73 5.83
CA ASN A 274 -2.68 11.96 6.12
C ASN A 274 -2.69 11.45 7.57
N ALA A 275 -1.53 11.05 8.11
CA ALA A 275 -1.38 10.71 9.51
C ALA A 275 -1.72 11.90 10.42
N ALA A 276 -1.36 13.13 10.02
CA ALA A 276 -1.76 14.33 10.74
C ALA A 276 -3.28 14.55 10.74
N MET A 277 -3.98 14.26 9.63
CA MET A 277 -5.45 14.27 9.60
C MET A 277 -6.07 13.20 10.53
N GLY A 278 -5.44 12.03 10.64
CA GLY A 278 -5.87 11.00 11.59
C GLY A 278 -5.72 11.42 13.05
N LEU A 279 -4.57 11.99 13.41
CA LEU A 279 -4.33 12.55 14.74
C LEU A 279 -5.24 13.73 15.07
N LEU A 280 -5.63 14.52 14.06
CA LEU A 280 -6.61 15.58 14.22
C LEU A 280 -7.98 15.02 14.59
N TRP A 281 -8.44 13.97 13.89
CA TRP A 281 -9.67 13.28 14.23
C TRP A 281 -9.62 12.73 15.67
N GLU A 282 -8.56 12.02 16.03
CA GLU A 282 -8.42 11.41 17.35
C GLU A 282 -8.30 12.45 18.48
N GLY A 283 -7.59 13.55 18.24
CA GLY A 283 -7.30 14.58 19.23
C GLY A 283 -8.37 15.67 19.35
N ALA A 284 -9.23 15.83 18.35
CA ALA A 284 -10.23 16.91 18.30
C ALA A 284 -11.57 16.50 17.67
N SER A 285 -11.95 15.21 17.70
CA SER A 285 -13.20 14.71 17.13
C SER A 285 -14.42 15.53 17.54
N GLY A 286 -14.50 16.00 18.80
CA GLY A 286 -15.61 16.81 19.31
C GLY A 286 -15.89 18.10 18.52
N VAL A 287 -14.92 18.64 17.78
CA VAL A 287 -15.09 19.80 16.89
C VAL A 287 -15.87 19.43 15.62
N PHE A 288 -15.69 18.20 15.15
CA PHE A 288 -16.21 17.73 13.86
C PHE A 288 -17.43 16.83 13.97
N VAL A 289 -17.63 16.19 15.13
CA VAL A 289 -18.76 15.29 15.36
C VAL A 289 -20.08 16.04 15.16
N ARG A 290 -21.02 15.37 14.48
CA ARG A 290 -22.40 15.81 14.30
C ARG A 290 -23.36 14.76 14.88
N PRO A 291 -24.54 15.18 15.37
CA PRO A 291 -25.53 14.24 15.88
C PRO A 291 -26.03 13.30 14.77
N PRO A 292 -26.46 12.06 15.11
CA PRO A 292 -26.95 11.09 14.13
C PRO A 292 -28.05 11.63 13.20
N SER A 293 -28.90 12.53 13.72
CA SER A 293 -29.99 13.17 12.97
C SER A 293 -29.50 13.97 11.76
N THR A 294 -28.29 14.55 11.81
CA THR A 294 -27.69 15.30 10.69
C THR A 294 -27.47 14.41 9.47
N PHE A 295 -27.18 13.13 9.67
CA PHE A 295 -26.90 12.18 8.60
C PHE A 295 -28.14 11.42 8.14
N GLY A 296 -29.32 11.77 8.65
CA GLY A 296 -30.56 11.03 8.40
C GLY A 296 -30.45 9.57 8.84
N THR A 297 -29.64 9.27 9.87
CA THR A 297 -29.44 7.90 10.40
C THR A 297 -30.60 7.40 11.25
N SER A 298 -31.47 8.31 11.69
CA SER A 298 -32.74 7.96 12.35
C SER A 298 -33.65 7.24 11.34
N GLY A 299 -33.72 5.91 11.44
CA GLY A 299 -34.47 5.05 10.52
C GLY A 299 -33.61 4.32 9.47
N LEU A 300 -32.28 4.46 9.52
CA LEU A 300 -31.39 3.59 8.74
C LEU A 300 -31.17 2.26 9.45
N ASP A 301 -31.12 1.20 8.66
CA ASP A 301 -30.80 -0.13 9.18
C ASP A 301 -29.30 -0.22 9.42
N ARG A 302 -28.93 -0.46 10.69
CA ARG A 302 -27.56 -0.83 11.03
C ARG A 302 -27.28 -2.24 10.55
N ILE A 303 -26.21 -2.41 9.79
CA ILE A 303 -25.75 -3.72 9.33
C ILE A 303 -24.97 -4.40 10.44
N VAL A 304 -25.38 -5.63 10.73
CA VAL A 304 -24.64 -6.55 11.61
C VAL A 304 -23.98 -7.60 10.72
N PRO A 305 -22.67 -7.88 10.89
CA PRO A 305 -21.99 -8.99 10.24
C PRO A 305 -22.72 -10.31 10.52
N GLY A 306 -22.91 -11.15 9.51
CA GLY A 306 -23.61 -12.41 9.65
C GLY A 306 -24.32 -12.90 8.38
N PRO A 307 -25.09 -13.98 8.46
CA PRO A 307 -25.69 -14.64 7.31
C PRO A 307 -26.95 -13.94 6.75
N ALA A 308 -27.49 -12.93 7.44
CA ALA A 308 -28.84 -12.41 7.21
C ALA A 308 -29.08 -11.81 5.82
N THR A 309 -28.11 -11.07 5.29
CA THR A 309 -28.20 -10.38 3.99
C THR A 309 -26.91 -10.54 3.19
N ALA A 310 -26.94 -10.26 1.88
CA ALA A 310 -25.72 -10.26 1.06
C ALA A 310 -24.68 -9.29 1.62
N LEU A 311 -25.10 -8.07 1.97
CA LEU A 311 -24.24 -7.07 2.60
C LEU A 311 -23.69 -7.51 3.97
N SER A 312 -24.50 -8.14 4.82
CA SER A 312 -24.04 -8.67 6.12
C SER A 312 -22.94 -9.72 5.96
N ARG A 313 -23.09 -10.63 4.98
CA ARG A 313 -22.10 -11.67 4.69
C ARG A 313 -20.83 -11.08 4.10
N LEU A 314 -20.98 -10.14 3.16
CA LEU A 314 -19.85 -9.43 2.58
C LEU A 314 -19.07 -8.64 3.62
N TYR A 315 -19.77 -7.96 4.53
CA TYR A 315 -19.16 -7.20 5.59
C TYR A 315 -18.39 -8.11 6.56
N GLU A 316 -18.96 -9.26 6.93
CA GLU A 316 -18.28 -10.28 7.74
C GLU A 316 -17.01 -10.82 7.06
N VAL A 317 -17.09 -11.15 5.76
CA VAL A 317 -15.93 -11.63 5.00
C VAL A 317 -14.85 -10.55 4.87
N ALA A 318 -15.23 -9.31 4.57
CA ALA A 318 -14.29 -8.20 4.44
C ALA A 318 -13.56 -7.92 5.76
N MET A 319 -14.30 -7.91 6.87
CA MET A 319 -13.75 -7.78 8.21
C MET A 319 -12.71 -8.86 8.52
N ARG A 320 -13.05 -10.12 8.21
CA ARG A 320 -12.15 -11.26 8.40
C ARG A 320 -10.87 -11.11 7.58
N LEU A 321 -10.99 -10.86 6.27
CA LEU A 321 -9.85 -10.83 5.35
C LEU A 321 -8.90 -9.64 5.55
N LEU A 322 -9.44 -8.51 6.00
CA LEU A 322 -8.69 -7.26 6.13
C LEU A 322 -8.33 -6.95 7.59
N ASP A 323 -8.86 -7.69 8.56
CA ASP A 323 -8.69 -7.39 9.99
C ASP A 323 -9.09 -5.95 10.35
N VAL A 324 -10.14 -5.41 9.70
CA VAL A 324 -10.63 -4.06 9.98
C VAL A 324 -11.41 -4.06 11.30
N PRO A 325 -11.23 -3.05 12.18
CA PRO A 325 -12.08 -2.88 13.35
C PRO A 325 -13.57 -2.82 12.98
N ARG A 326 -14.44 -3.31 13.88
CA ARG A 326 -15.91 -3.19 13.72
C ARG A 326 -16.33 -1.72 13.68
N CYS A 327 -16.46 -1.18 12.49
CA CYS A 327 -17.02 0.15 12.25
C CYS A 327 -18.56 0.09 12.12
N PRO A 328 -19.31 1.10 12.57
CA PRO A 328 -20.74 1.14 12.30
C PRO A 328 -21.00 1.32 10.79
N LEU A 329 -21.78 0.41 10.22
CA LEU A 329 -22.23 0.44 8.84
C LEU A 329 -23.76 0.56 8.83
N PHE A 330 -24.27 1.57 8.12
CA PHE A 330 -25.70 1.80 7.94
C PHE A 330 -26.08 1.68 6.47
N VAL A 331 -27.32 1.31 6.19
CA VAL A 331 -27.84 1.26 4.83
C VAL A 331 -29.10 2.07 4.65
N ARG A 332 -29.14 2.83 3.54
CA ARG A 332 -30.34 3.38 2.94
C ARG A 332 -30.59 2.64 1.64
N ARG A 333 -31.67 1.86 1.58
CA ARG A 333 -31.96 1.04 0.39
C ARG A 333 -32.61 1.88 -0.70
N ALA A 334 -32.10 1.79 -1.91
CA ALA A 334 -32.66 2.39 -3.12
C ALA A 334 -32.39 1.46 -4.32
N SER A 335 -32.98 1.77 -5.48
CA SER A 335 -32.73 1.02 -6.73
C SER A 335 -31.53 1.56 -7.52
N THR A 336 -30.82 2.56 -7.01
CA THR A 336 -29.62 3.15 -7.61
C THR A 336 -28.38 2.34 -7.26
N PRO A 337 -27.29 2.43 -8.05
CA PRO A 337 -26.02 1.82 -7.67
C PRO A 337 -25.55 2.27 -6.27
N PRO A 338 -24.95 1.37 -5.46
CA PRO A 338 -24.42 1.71 -4.15
C PRO A 338 -23.43 2.87 -4.17
N ALA A 339 -23.73 3.90 -3.38
CA ALA A 339 -22.87 5.03 -3.09
C ALA A 339 -22.48 5.04 -1.61
N VAL A 340 -21.34 5.64 -1.29
CA VAL A 340 -20.79 5.69 0.06
C VAL A 340 -20.79 7.12 0.56
N SER A 341 -21.14 7.32 1.82
CA SER A 341 -20.82 8.54 2.56
C SER A 341 -20.29 8.19 3.95
N ILE A 342 -19.50 9.09 4.53
CA ILE A 342 -18.91 8.92 5.86
C ILE A 342 -19.59 9.88 6.82
N ALA A 343 -20.24 9.33 7.83
CA ALA A 343 -20.87 10.08 8.90
C ALA A 343 -19.88 10.30 10.05
N LEU A 344 -19.53 11.57 10.29
CA LEU A 344 -18.68 12.00 11.41
C LEU A 344 -19.49 12.02 12.71
N MET A 345 -19.76 10.83 13.23
CA MET A 345 -20.36 10.62 14.55
C MET A 345 -19.25 10.37 15.59
N SER A 346 -19.60 10.12 16.84
CA SER A 346 -18.62 9.77 17.90
C SER A 346 -17.68 8.63 17.50
N THR A 347 -18.13 7.73 16.63
CA THR A 347 -17.31 6.80 15.86
C THR A 347 -17.55 7.07 14.38
N PRO A 348 -16.51 7.26 13.55
CA PRO A 348 -16.69 7.38 12.10
C PRO A 348 -17.49 6.19 11.59
N SER A 349 -18.58 6.48 10.91
CA SER A 349 -19.55 5.47 10.48
C SER A 349 -19.74 5.57 8.98
N ALA A 350 -19.87 4.44 8.30
CA ALA A 350 -20.17 4.43 6.88
C ALA A 350 -21.68 4.32 6.64
N VAL A 351 -22.17 5.01 5.63
CA VAL A 351 -23.55 4.89 5.14
C VAL A 351 -23.49 4.49 3.67
N LEU A 352 -24.12 3.34 3.35
CA LEU A 352 -24.32 2.88 1.99
C LEU A 352 -25.72 3.26 1.51
N ASP A 353 -25.81 4.00 0.41
CA ASP A 353 -27.08 4.40 -0.22
C ASP A 353 -27.20 3.72 -1.59
N GLY A 354 -28.21 2.86 -1.79
CA GLY A 354 -28.41 2.16 -3.06
C GLY A 354 -28.85 0.71 -2.94
N ASP A 355 -28.65 -0.04 -4.03
CA ASP A 355 -29.06 -1.44 -4.15
C ASP A 355 -28.01 -2.38 -3.53
N VAL A 356 -28.35 -2.91 -2.35
CA VAL A 356 -27.48 -3.81 -1.58
C VAL A 356 -28.01 -5.25 -1.51
N ARG A 357 -28.99 -5.59 -2.36
CA ARG A 357 -29.72 -6.88 -2.27
C ARG A 357 -28.81 -8.07 -2.57
N ASP A 358 -27.98 -7.93 -3.60
CA ASP A 358 -27.13 -8.99 -4.12
C ASP A 358 -25.64 -8.66 -3.93
N ASP A 359 -24.83 -9.71 -3.88
CA ASP A 359 -23.37 -9.59 -3.88
C ASP A 359 -22.87 -9.24 -5.28
N SER A 360 -22.83 -7.94 -5.58
CA SER A 360 -22.36 -7.38 -6.87
C SER A 360 -20.98 -6.73 -6.76
N PRO A 361 -20.24 -6.60 -7.88
CA PRO A 361 -19.01 -5.81 -7.94
C PRO A 361 -19.21 -4.37 -7.45
N GLU A 362 -20.33 -3.74 -7.77
CA GLU A 362 -20.68 -2.38 -7.33
C GLU A 362 -20.81 -2.31 -5.80
N LEU A 363 -21.49 -3.29 -5.18
CA LEU A 363 -21.62 -3.36 -3.73
C LEU A 363 -20.27 -3.60 -3.05
N ARG A 364 -19.44 -4.51 -3.58
CA ARG A 364 -18.08 -4.77 -3.06
C ARG A 364 -17.19 -3.55 -3.16
N TRP A 365 -17.25 -2.83 -4.28
CA TRP A 365 -16.51 -1.59 -4.49
C TRP A 365 -16.92 -0.49 -3.50
N ALA A 366 -18.23 -0.27 -3.35
CA ALA A 366 -18.77 0.67 -2.38
C ALA A 366 -18.39 0.27 -0.94
N LEU A 367 -18.49 -1.01 -0.58
CA LEU A 367 -18.05 -1.48 0.73
C LEU A 367 -16.55 -1.20 0.97
N GLY A 368 -15.71 -1.33 -0.05
CA GLY A 368 -14.28 -1.00 0.06
C GLY A 368 -14.04 0.48 0.33
N GLY A 369 -14.78 1.36 -0.36
CA GLY A 369 -14.79 2.80 -0.08
C GLY A 369 -15.28 3.12 1.34
N ALA A 370 -16.32 2.44 1.80
CA ALA A 370 -16.86 2.58 3.16
C ALA A 370 -15.82 2.21 4.24
N LEU A 371 -15.19 1.03 4.11
CA LEU A 371 -14.18 0.56 5.07
C LEU A 371 -12.94 1.44 5.10
N ALA A 372 -12.47 1.92 3.94
CA ALA A 372 -11.34 2.82 3.88
C ALA A 372 -11.68 4.22 4.40
N GLY A 373 -12.89 4.72 4.12
CA GLY A 373 -13.30 6.07 4.46
C GLY A 373 -13.48 6.31 5.95
N VAL A 374 -13.86 5.28 6.73
CA VAL A 374 -13.99 5.38 8.19
C VAL A 374 -12.66 5.31 8.94
N LEU A 375 -11.55 5.03 8.27
CA LEU A 375 -10.23 5.02 8.90
C LEU A 375 -9.91 6.43 9.43
N PRO A 376 -9.27 6.57 10.62
CA PRO A 376 -9.01 7.89 11.21
C PRO A 376 -8.33 8.87 10.24
N ALA A 377 -7.31 8.41 9.50
CA ALA A 377 -6.58 9.22 8.52
C ALA A 377 -7.43 9.72 7.33
N ASN A 378 -8.58 9.10 7.09
CA ASN A 378 -9.47 9.38 5.97
C ASN A 378 -10.81 10.00 6.40
N ALA A 379 -11.25 9.78 7.64
CA ALA A 379 -12.60 10.12 8.10
C ALA A 379 -12.96 11.59 7.85
N LEU A 380 -12.11 12.51 8.29
CA LEU A 380 -12.34 13.95 8.07
C LEU A 380 -12.33 14.33 6.58
N LEU A 381 -11.42 13.73 5.80
CA LEU A 381 -11.27 14.02 4.37
C LEU A 381 -12.47 13.52 3.55
N MET A 382 -13.06 12.40 3.96
CA MET A 382 -14.17 11.73 3.25
C MET A 382 -15.55 12.06 3.84
N GLY A 383 -15.61 12.60 5.06
CA GLY A 383 -16.85 12.87 5.79
C GLY A 383 -17.22 14.35 5.93
N LEU A 384 -16.29 15.27 5.69
CA LEU A 384 -16.58 16.69 5.53
C LEU A 384 -16.87 17.02 4.07
N ASP A 385 -17.66 18.06 3.84
CA ASP A 385 -17.75 18.68 2.52
C ASP A 385 -16.38 19.25 2.10
N PRO A 386 -16.07 19.33 0.78
CA PRO A 386 -14.72 19.69 0.31
C PRO A 386 -14.17 21.01 0.87
N ASP A 387 -15.03 22.03 1.01
CA ASP A 387 -14.65 23.33 1.55
C ASP A 387 -14.32 23.26 3.05
N ASP A 388 -15.11 22.50 3.81
CA ASP A 388 -14.88 22.28 5.24
C ASP A 388 -13.65 21.41 5.48
N ALA A 389 -13.39 20.42 4.61
CA ALA A 389 -12.17 19.62 4.65
C ALA A 389 -10.92 20.49 4.37
N MET A 390 -10.98 21.37 3.37
CA MET A 390 -9.93 22.35 3.08
C MET A 390 -9.71 23.31 4.25
N ARG A 391 -10.80 23.81 4.85
CA ARG A 391 -10.77 24.68 6.02
C ARG A 391 -10.10 23.99 7.21
N ALA A 392 -10.47 22.74 7.49
CA ALA A 392 -9.86 21.93 8.54
C ALA A 392 -8.36 21.70 8.30
N TRP A 393 -7.97 21.43 7.05
CA TRP A 393 -6.56 21.30 6.67
C TRP A 393 -5.77 22.59 6.87
N ARG A 394 -6.29 23.74 6.40
CA ARG A 394 -5.64 25.04 6.57
C ARG A 394 -5.51 25.42 8.05
N ALA A 395 -6.54 25.16 8.85
CA ALA A 395 -6.51 25.37 10.29
C ALA A 395 -5.48 24.46 10.98
N LEU A 396 -5.38 23.19 10.59
CA LEU A 396 -4.38 22.25 11.09
C LEU A 396 -2.95 22.72 10.77
N VAL A 397 -2.68 23.06 9.51
CA VAL A 397 -1.37 23.57 9.08
C VAL A 397 -1.03 24.87 9.77
N SER A 398 -1.99 25.78 9.95
CA SER A 398 -1.74 27.03 10.67
C SER A 398 -1.46 26.84 12.16
N ALA A 399 -2.14 25.88 12.81
CA ALA A 399 -1.99 25.66 14.24
C ALA A 399 -0.71 24.90 14.59
N PHE A 400 -0.32 23.92 13.76
CA PHE A 400 0.74 22.97 14.09
C PHE A 400 1.84 22.86 13.03
N GLY A 401 1.69 23.49 11.87
CA GLY A 401 2.69 23.47 10.81
C GLY A 401 3.89 24.38 11.08
N PRO A 402 4.92 24.33 10.22
CA PRO A 402 6.06 25.23 10.30
C PRO A 402 5.61 26.70 10.18
N PRO A 403 6.32 27.65 10.83
CA PRO A 403 5.93 29.06 10.82
C PRO A 403 6.03 29.64 9.41
N LYS A 404 4.90 29.67 8.70
CA LYS A 404 4.69 30.37 7.43
C LYS A 404 3.57 31.39 7.64
N LYS A 405 3.68 32.57 7.01
CA LYS A 405 2.57 33.53 7.01
C LYS A 405 1.44 32.95 6.16
N HIS A 406 0.37 32.53 6.80
CA HIS A 406 -0.85 32.11 6.12
C HIS A 406 -1.84 33.28 6.17
N ASP A 407 -2.31 33.72 5.01
CA ASP A 407 -3.49 34.59 4.94
C ASP A 407 -4.71 33.71 5.17
N LEU A 408 -5.38 33.89 6.31
CA LEU A 408 -6.49 33.06 6.74
C LEU A 408 -7.73 33.93 6.89
N ASP A 409 -8.85 33.46 6.36
CA ASP A 409 -10.14 34.02 6.72
C ASP A 409 -10.41 33.81 8.22
N ARG A 410 -11.29 34.66 8.77
CA ARG A 410 -11.60 34.69 10.20
C ARG A 410 -12.04 33.32 10.73
N ALA A 411 -12.89 32.59 10.01
CA ALA A 411 -13.41 31.31 10.48
C ALA A 411 -12.31 30.23 10.49
N THR A 412 -11.37 30.26 9.55
CA THR A 412 -10.21 29.35 9.56
C THR A 412 -9.26 29.66 10.72
N ALA A 413 -9.02 30.93 11.06
CA ALA A 413 -8.19 31.33 12.20
C ALA A 413 -8.82 30.97 13.55
N GLU A 414 -10.14 31.14 13.68
CA GLU A 414 -10.91 30.71 14.86
C GLU A 414 -10.86 29.18 15.04
N LEU A 415 -10.99 28.43 13.94
CA LEU A 415 -10.82 26.97 13.96
C LEU A 415 -9.41 26.58 14.39
N ALA A 416 -8.36 27.19 13.84
CA ALA A 416 -6.97 26.91 14.22
C ALA A 416 -6.72 27.12 15.73
N THR A 417 -7.27 28.20 16.29
CA THR A 417 -7.20 28.49 17.73
C THR A 417 -7.91 27.41 18.55
N THR A 418 -9.11 27.00 18.10
CA THR A 418 -9.89 25.94 18.74
C THR A 418 -9.15 24.60 18.72
N LEU A 419 -8.52 24.25 17.59
CA LEU A 419 -7.72 23.04 17.45
C LEU A 419 -6.52 23.05 18.40
N TRP A 420 -5.80 24.17 18.49
CA TRP A 420 -4.67 24.32 19.42
C TRP A 420 -5.07 24.10 20.88
N GLN A 421 -6.26 24.58 21.29
CA GLN A 421 -6.75 24.42 22.65
C GLN A 421 -7.28 23.01 22.95
N THR A 422 -7.81 22.33 21.92
CA THR A 422 -8.48 21.03 22.09
C THR A 422 -7.51 19.85 22.00
N VAL A 423 -6.55 19.90 21.08
CA VAL A 423 -5.65 18.76 20.82
C VAL A 423 -4.68 18.57 22.00
N PRO A 424 -4.52 17.35 22.56
CA PRO A 424 -3.60 17.10 23.67
C PRO A 424 -2.12 17.38 23.32
N GLY A 425 -1.34 17.92 24.27
CA GLY A 425 0.05 18.34 24.03
C GLY A 425 1.00 17.25 23.48
N ARG A 426 0.77 15.96 23.79
CA ARG A 426 1.53 14.86 23.15
C ARG A 426 1.23 14.76 21.66
N SER A 427 -0.05 14.85 21.29
CA SER A 427 -0.50 14.83 19.91
C SER A 427 -0.06 16.09 19.16
N GLN A 428 -0.05 17.27 19.80
CA GLN A 428 0.47 18.52 19.21
C GLN A 428 1.93 18.37 18.75
N ARG A 429 2.81 17.82 19.60
CA ARG A 429 4.21 17.59 19.24
C ARG A 429 4.36 16.65 18.05
N ARG A 430 3.54 15.59 17.99
CA ARG A 430 3.56 14.65 16.86
C ARG A 430 3.02 15.30 15.57
N LEU A 431 1.96 16.10 15.66
CA LEU A 431 1.42 16.86 14.53
C LEU A 431 2.47 17.81 13.96
N GLN A 432 3.19 18.55 14.83
CA GLN A 432 4.27 19.43 14.42
C GLN A 432 5.38 18.71 13.67
N GLN A 433 5.78 17.53 14.14
CA GLN A 433 6.77 16.70 13.45
C GLN A 433 6.26 16.27 12.05
N LEU A 434 5.06 15.69 11.99
CA LEU A 434 4.50 15.17 10.73
C LEU A 434 4.32 16.29 9.69
N LEU A 435 3.83 17.46 10.11
CA LEU A 435 3.61 18.60 9.22
C LEU A 435 4.93 19.26 8.79
N ALA A 436 5.99 19.18 9.59
CA ALA A 436 7.32 19.59 9.17
C ALA A 436 7.89 18.65 8.09
N GLU A 437 7.67 17.34 8.23
CA GLU A 437 8.07 16.32 7.23
C GLU A 437 7.27 16.44 5.91
N SER A 438 6.07 17.02 5.95
CA SER A 438 5.19 17.19 4.78
C SER A 438 4.92 18.65 4.40
N ALA A 439 5.85 19.57 4.66
CA ALA A 439 5.64 21.01 4.54
C ALA A 439 5.23 21.52 3.14
N ASP A 440 5.50 20.73 2.09
CA ASP A 440 5.18 21.03 0.69
C ASP A 440 4.07 20.15 0.11
N THR A 441 3.41 19.33 0.94
CA THR A 441 2.28 18.50 0.49
C THR A 441 1.02 19.35 0.32
N GLU A 442 0.50 19.42 -0.90
CA GLU A 442 -0.74 20.12 -1.19
C GLU A 442 -1.98 19.36 -0.72
N PHE A 443 -3.05 20.07 -0.35
CA PHE A 443 -4.27 19.45 0.18
C PHE A 443 -4.90 18.43 -0.77
N GLY A 444 -4.93 18.73 -2.07
CA GLY A 444 -5.50 17.83 -3.07
C GLY A 444 -4.79 16.46 -3.09
N ALA A 445 -3.49 16.44 -2.80
CA ALA A 445 -2.75 15.19 -2.63
C ALA A 445 -3.22 14.35 -1.44
N VAL A 446 -3.48 15.03 -0.31
CA VAL A 446 -3.92 14.38 0.93
C VAL A 446 -5.28 13.73 0.72
N VAL A 447 -6.21 14.44 0.06
CA VAL A 447 -7.52 13.92 -0.34
C VAL A 447 -7.39 12.75 -1.31
N GLU A 448 -6.52 12.87 -2.31
CA GLU A 448 -6.34 11.83 -3.33
C GLU A 448 -5.78 10.53 -2.74
N ARG A 449 -4.87 10.62 -1.74
CA ARG A 449 -4.37 9.46 -0.99
C ARG A 449 -5.47 8.74 -0.20
N ALA A 450 -6.42 9.49 0.37
CA ALA A 450 -7.58 8.91 1.03
C ALA A 450 -8.49 8.17 0.02
N ARG A 451 -8.76 8.79 -1.14
CA ARG A 451 -9.51 8.15 -2.24
C ARG A 451 -8.82 6.91 -2.79
N GLN A 452 -7.49 6.95 -2.89
CA GLN A 452 -6.65 5.84 -3.31
C GLN A 452 -6.82 4.62 -2.39
N CYS A 453 -6.89 4.82 -1.08
CA CYS A 453 -7.20 3.74 -0.14
C CYS A 453 -8.55 3.08 -0.44
N GLY A 454 -9.59 3.90 -0.66
CA GLY A 454 -10.92 3.40 -1.04
C GLY A 454 -10.91 2.57 -2.33
N ARG A 455 -10.21 3.05 -3.37
CA ARG A 455 -10.08 2.32 -4.65
C ARG A 455 -9.31 1.01 -4.50
N ARG A 456 -8.25 0.99 -3.68
CA ARG A 456 -7.44 -0.22 -3.44
C ARG A 456 -8.20 -1.27 -2.64
N VAL A 457 -8.90 -0.87 -1.57
CA VAL A 457 -9.77 -1.77 -0.81
C VAL A 457 -10.95 -2.24 -1.68
N GLY A 458 -11.53 -1.35 -2.47
CA GLY A 458 -12.56 -1.69 -3.47
C GLY A 458 -12.07 -2.73 -4.48
N LEU A 459 -10.89 -2.53 -5.07
CA LEU A 459 -10.25 -3.49 -5.96
C LEU A 459 -10.01 -4.84 -5.28
N PHE A 460 -9.55 -4.85 -4.02
CA PHE A 460 -9.37 -6.09 -3.27
C PHE A 460 -10.71 -6.84 -3.09
N LEU A 461 -11.77 -6.16 -2.67
CA LEU A 461 -13.06 -6.80 -2.45
C LEU A 461 -13.68 -7.30 -3.77
N THR A 462 -13.62 -6.51 -4.85
CA THR A 462 -14.12 -6.96 -6.16
C THR A 462 -13.25 -8.09 -6.73
N GLY A 463 -11.92 -7.93 -6.64
CA GLY A 463 -10.91 -8.75 -7.32
C GLY A 463 -10.82 -8.51 -8.82
N ASP A 464 -11.60 -7.57 -9.36
CA ASP A 464 -11.76 -7.35 -10.79
C ASP A 464 -11.15 -5.99 -11.19
N ILE A 465 -9.97 -6.04 -11.82
CA ILE A 465 -9.27 -4.84 -12.27
C ILE A 465 -9.97 -4.15 -13.44
N GLY A 466 -10.65 -4.92 -14.30
CA GLY A 466 -11.42 -4.37 -15.42
C GLY A 466 -12.62 -3.58 -14.90
N PHE A 467 -13.32 -4.12 -13.90
CA PHE A 467 -14.35 -3.38 -13.18
C PHE A 467 -13.80 -2.12 -12.52
N ALA A 468 -12.71 -2.24 -11.74
CA ALA A 468 -12.13 -1.11 -11.04
C ALA A 468 -11.65 0.00 -11.98
N ALA A 469 -11.07 -0.34 -13.14
CA ALA A 469 -10.65 0.63 -14.15
C ALA A 469 -11.84 1.43 -14.70
N ARG A 470 -12.99 0.78 -14.94
CA ARG A 470 -14.21 1.48 -15.38
C ARG A 470 -14.77 2.46 -14.34
N GLN A 471 -14.49 2.25 -13.06
CA GLN A 471 -14.86 3.19 -12.00
C GLN A 471 -13.95 4.43 -11.93
N ILE A 472 -12.76 4.37 -12.54
CA ILE A 472 -11.76 5.45 -12.50
C ILE A 472 -11.82 6.32 -13.76
N VAL A 473 -12.22 5.74 -14.88
CA VAL A 473 -12.34 6.46 -16.16
C VAL A 473 -13.28 7.65 -16.02
N THR A 474 -12.80 8.81 -16.47
CA THR A 474 -13.53 10.09 -16.37
C THR A 474 -14.02 10.62 -17.73
N SER A 475 -13.49 10.09 -18.83
CA SER A 475 -13.81 10.53 -20.19
C SER A 475 -14.07 9.37 -21.15
N ASP A 476 -14.79 9.66 -22.25
CA ASP A 476 -15.01 8.69 -23.32
C ASP A 476 -13.71 8.27 -24.02
N GLU A 477 -12.69 9.13 -24.00
CA GLU A 477 -11.35 8.82 -24.52
C GLU A 477 -10.68 7.74 -23.68
N ASP A 478 -10.68 7.85 -22.35
CA ASP A 478 -10.13 6.82 -21.47
C ASP A 478 -10.88 5.49 -21.64
N ALA A 479 -12.21 5.55 -21.75
CA ALA A 479 -13.04 4.37 -21.96
C ALA A 479 -12.72 3.65 -23.28
N ARG A 480 -12.36 4.42 -24.32
CA ARG A 480 -11.94 3.88 -25.62
C ARG A 480 -10.54 3.27 -25.53
N ASP A 481 -9.58 3.97 -24.93
CA ASP A 481 -8.22 3.47 -24.72
C ASP A 481 -8.21 2.09 -24.04
N LEU A 482 -9.05 1.89 -23.01
CA LEU A 482 -9.13 0.58 -22.33
C LEU A 482 -9.60 -0.59 -23.21
N ARG A 483 -10.15 -0.32 -24.40
CA ARG A 483 -10.63 -1.33 -25.36
C ARG A 483 -9.70 -1.52 -26.55
N GLU A 484 -8.68 -0.67 -26.69
CA GLU A 484 -7.75 -0.69 -27.82
C GLU A 484 -6.43 -1.39 -27.46
N ALA A 485 -5.79 -1.98 -28.48
CA ALA A 485 -4.46 -2.55 -28.33
C ALA A 485 -3.46 -1.47 -27.87
N GLY A 486 -2.74 -1.74 -26.78
CA GLY A 486 -1.80 -0.80 -26.17
C GLY A 486 -2.44 0.40 -25.48
N GLY A 487 -3.77 0.53 -25.48
CA GLY A 487 -4.45 1.67 -24.88
C GLY A 487 -4.46 1.63 -23.34
N LEU A 488 -4.29 0.45 -22.73
CA LEU A 488 -4.10 0.35 -21.27
C LEU A 488 -2.89 1.16 -20.78
N ALA A 489 -1.74 1.06 -21.47
CA ALA A 489 -0.54 1.81 -21.12
C ALA A 489 -0.74 3.33 -21.29
N ARG A 490 -1.43 3.75 -22.37
CA ARG A 490 -1.78 5.16 -22.59
C ARG A 490 -2.71 5.68 -21.50
N ALA A 491 -3.73 4.91 -21.13
CA ALA A 491 -4.63 5.24 -20.03
C ALA A 491 -3.88 5.34 -18.70
N CYS A 492 -2.94 4.45 -18.41
CA CYS A 492 -2.10 4.51 -17.20
C CYS A 492 -1.22 5.76 -17.14
N ALA A 493 -0.67 6.17 -18.29
CA ALA A 493 0.14 7.38 -18.37
C ALA A 493 -0.68 8.66 -18.10
N ARG A 494 -1.97 8.66 -18.48
CA ARG A 494 -2.89 9.79 -18.27
C ARG A 494 -3.62 9.76 -16.91
N LEU A 495 -3.88 8.56 -16.37
CA LEU A 495 -4.65 8.34 -15.15
C LEU A 495 -3.78 7.69 -14.06
N PRO A 496 -3.13 8.47 -13.18
CA PRO A 496 -2.29 7.93 -12.10
C PRO A 496 -3.02 6.94 -11.18
N ALA A 497 -4.32 7.15 -10.94
CA ALA A 497 -5.15 6.25 -10.13
C ALA A 497 -5.29 4.85 -10.76
N LEU A 498 -5.36 4.75 -12.09
CA LEU A 498 -5.40 3.47 -12.78
C LEU A 498 -4.03 2.77 -12.73
N ALA A 499 -2.96 3.53 -12.97
CA ALA A 499 -1.60 3.02 -12.85
C ALA A 499 -1.32 2.49 -11.44
N ASP A 500 -1.83 3.16 -10.41
CA ASP A 500 -1.74 2.71 -9.02
C ASP A 500 -2.43 1.37 -8.76
N LEU A 501 -3.68 1.21 -9.24
CA LEU A 501 -4.40 -0.05 -9.10
C LEU A 501 -3.71 -1.19 -9.83
N LEU A 502 -3.14 -0.94 -11.01
CA LEU A 502 -2.37 -1.95 -11.74
C LEU A 502 -1.09 -2.32 -11.01
N ARG A 503 -0.35 -1.34 -10.47
CA ARG A 503 0.83 -1.60 -9.63
C ARG A 503 0.48 -2.44 -8.41
N LEU A 504 -0.66 -2.20 -7.77
CA LEU A 504 -1.16 -3.06 -6.70
C LEU A 504 -1.50 -4.46 -7.21
N ALA A 505 -2.23 -4.57 -8.32
CA ALA A 505 -2.70 -5.84 -8.86
C ALA A 505 -1.57 -6.78 -9.32
N VAL A 506 -0.40 -6.23 -9.69
CA VAL A 506 0.80 -7.01 -10.04
C VAL A 506 1.72 -7.28 -8.85
N ARG A 507 1.33 -6.96 -7.62
CA ARG A 507 2.10 -7.36 -6.42
C ARG A 507 1.88 -8.84 -6.10
N PRO A 508 2.94 -9.60 -5.79
CA PRO A 508 2.80 -10.98 -5.31
C PRO A 508 1.90 -11.07 -4.07
N GLU A 509 2.05 -10.13 -3.13
CA GLU A 509 1.29 -10.12 -1.88
C GLU A 509 -0.22 -9.93 -2.13
N TYR A 510 -0.58 -9.11 -3.12
CA TYR A 510 -1.96 -8.97 -3.56
C TYR A 510 -2.48 -10.24 -4.23
N ALA A 511 -1.67 -10.86 -5.10
CA ALA A 511 -2.04 -12.10 -5.78
C ALA A 511 -2.25 -13.26 -4.80
N ASP A 512 -1.39 -13.43 -3.82
CA ASP A 512 -1.52 -14.49 -2.80
C ASP A 512 -2.75 -14.30 -1.92
N ALA A 513 -3.13 -13.05 -1.66
CA ALA A 513 -4.32 -12.72 -0.88
C ALA A 513 -5.63 -12.82 -1.66
N ARG A 514 -5.62 -12.51 -2.96
CA ARG A 514 -6.85 -12.33 -3.74
C ARG A 514 -7.08 -13.36 -4.84
N TRP A 515 -6.06 -14.08 -5.25
CA TRP A 515 -6.09 -15.04 -6.36
C TRP A 515 -5.84 -16.48 -5.91
N HIS A 516 -5.96 -16.76 -4.62
CA HIS A 516 -5.89 -18.11 -4.10
C HIS A 516 -7.07 -18.93 -4.63
N VAL A 517 -6.77 -20.06 -5.26
CA VAL A 517 -7.77 -21.02 -5.71
C VAL A 517 -7.91 -22.10 -4.62
N PRO A 518 -9.05 -22.19 -3.93
CA PRO A 518 -9.24 -23.22 -2.93
C PRO A 518 -9.15 -24.62 -3.56
N SER A 519 -8.45 -25.53 -2.90
CA SER A 519 -8.54 -26.95 -3.23
C SER A 519 -9.97 -27.47 -3.04
N PRO A 520 -10.46 -28.44 -3.84
CA PRO A 520 -11.77 -29.06 -3.61
C PRO A 520 -12.00 -29.60 -2.19
N ALA A 521 -10.92 -29.90 -1.45
CA ALA A 521 -10.96 -30.32 -0.06
C ALA A 521 -11.27 -29.18 0.93
N SER A 522 -10.81 -27.94 0.67
CA SER A 522 -11.08 -26.79 1.54
C SER A 522 -12.50 -26.25 1.38
N VAL A 523 -13.14 -26.48 0.22
CA VAL A 523 -14.57 -26.16 -0.02
C VAL A 523 -15.51 -27.02 0.85
N ARG A 524 -15.12 -28.25 1.22
CA ARG A 524 -15.94 -29.13 2.08
C ARG A 524 -15.98 -28.66 3.55
N PHE A 525 -14.94 -27.99 4.02
CA PHE A 525 -14.88 -27.44 5.39
C PHE A 525 -15.67 -26.14 5.54
N THR A 526 -15.83 -25.34 4.48
CA THR A 526 -16.66 -24.13 4.51
C THR A 526 -18.14 -24.43 4.24
N ALA A 527 -18.43 -25.44 3.41
CA ALA A 527 -19.81 -25.87 3.12
C ALA A 527 -20.50 -26.60 4.29
N SER A 528 -19.76 -27.06 5.30
CA SER A 528 -20.35 -27.72 6.49
C SER A 528 -20.93 -26.73 7.51
N ASN A 529 -20.61 -25.43 7.41
CA ASN A 529 -21.14 -24.37 8.28
C ASN A 529 -22.13 -23.42 7.60
N ILE A 530 -22.45 -23.62 6.31
CA ILE A 530 -23.48 -22.84 5.62
C ILE A 530 -24.48 -23.82 5.01
N GLY A 531 -25.70 -23.81 5.57
CA GLY A 531 -26.79 -24.67 5.15
C GLY A 531 -26.96 -24.69 3.63
N ARG A 532 -27.05 -25.90 3.09
CA ARG A 532 -27.24 -26.20 1.67
C ARG A 532 -28.41 -25.41 1.10
N VAL A 533 -28.15 -24.61 0.05
CA VAL A 533 -29.16 -24.26 -0.95
C VAL A 533 -28.99 -25.24 -2.12
N PRO A 534 -30.03 -25.97 -2.54
CA PRO A 534 -29.92 -26.88 -3.68
C PRO A 534 -29.90 -26.09 -4.98
N VAL A 535 -29.00 -26.48 -5.87
CA VAL A 535 -28.95 -26.03 -7.26
C VAL A 535 -30.09 -26.71 -8.03
N VAL A 536 -30.90 -25.93 -8.73
CA VAL A 536 -31.68 -26.34 -9.90
C VAL A 536 -31.27 -25.46 -11.05
#